data_AF-A0A0C2SZG6-F1
#
_entry.id   AF-A0A0C2SZG6-F1
#
_cell.length_a   1.000
_cell.length_b   1.000
_cell.length_c   1.000
_cell.angle_alpha   90.00
_cell.angle_beta   90.00
_cell.angle_gamma   90.00
#
_symmetry.space_group_name_H-M   'P 1'
#
loop_
_entity.id
_entity.type
_entity.pdbx_description
1 polymer ?
#
loop_
_entity_poly.entity_id
_entity_poly.type
_entity_poly.pdbx_seq_one_letter_code
_entity_poly.pdbx_strand_id
1 'polypeptide(L)'
;MDAAVAAVRVMEDCPLFNASKGAVFNIEGKNELETSIMLSRPPLSHPEISPTRRGIALTLLTRVKNPANLARALYLSPSSSPHPFLSGANVEAIAESLGETLVDPSYFFTEHRWREHRRGLGLPEEPFPENGPTALDSFPTGTVGAVALDSRGCIAAVTSTGGRTNKLVGQMRNGPKWVVVLVLLVSQVRVMVRGLIGGGRCPEDCLLR
;
A
#
# COMPACT_ATOMS: atom_id res chain seq x y z
N MET A 1 10.78 -2.21 8.66
CA MET A 1 9.37 -2.47 8.28
C MET A 1 8.43 -1.55 9.04
N ASP A 2 8.41 -1.63 10.38
CA ASP A 2 7.43 -0.90 11.20
C ASP A 2 7.44 0.62 10.97
N ALA A 3 8.62 1.24 10.83
CA ALA A 3 8.71 2.67 10.52
C ALA A 3 8.03 3.06 9.20
N ALA A 4 8.20 2.27 8.14
CA ALA A 4 7.57 2.52 6.85
C ALA A 4 6.05 2.28 6.91
N VAL A 5 5.61 1.25 7.63
CA VAL A 5 4.18 0.98 7.87
C VAL A 5 3.53 2.12 8.66
N ALA A 6 4.18 2.60 9.72
CA ALA A 6 3.68 3.71 10.53
C ALA A 6 3.56 5.00 9.71
N ALA A 7 4.56 5.32 8.90
CA ALA A 7 4.52 6.48 8.01
C ALA A 7 3.37 6.39 6.99
N VAL A 8 3.18 5.23 6.36
CA VAL A 8 2.08 5.01 5.42
C VAL A 8 0.72 5.06 6.12
N ARG A 9 0.60 4.50 7.32
CA ARG A 9 -0.64 4.56 8.12
C ARG A 9 -1.07 6.00 8.41
N VAL A 10 -0.13 6.88 8.78
CA VAL A 10 -0.45 8.31 8.99
C VAL A 10 -1.00 8.94 7.71
N MET A 11 -0.47 8.57 6.54
CA MET A 11 -0.97 9.04 5.25
C MET A 11 -2.32 8.40 4.87
N GLU A 12 -2.56 7.13 5.21
CA GLU A 12 -3.85 6.44 5.02
C GLU A 12 -4.98 7.03 5.88
N ASP A 13 -4.65 7.55 7.06
CA ASP A 13 -5.62 8.20 7.95
C ASP A 13 -5.86 9.68 7.56
N CYS A 14 -5.06 10.24 6.65
CA CYS A 14 -5.14 11.62 6.22
C CYS A 14 -5.95 11.76 4.91
N PRO A 15 -7.12 12.45 4.95
CA PRO A 15 -8.04 12.55 3.81
C PRO A 15 -7.47 13.26 2.58
N LEU A 16 -6.32 13.93 2.73
CA LEU A 16 -5.65 14.63 1.63
C LEU A 16 -4.98 13.65 0.66
N PHE A 17 -4.62 12.43 1.09
CA PHE A 17 -3.93 11.49 0.22
C PHE A 17 -4.88 10.52 -0.48
N ASN A 18 -4.52 10.06 -1.68
CA ASN A 18 -5.26 8.99 -2.37
C ASN A 18 -4.87 7.61 -1.83
N ALA A 19 -5.16 7.35 -0.56
CA ALA A 19 -4.94 6.06 0.08
C ALA A 19 -5.87 5.92 1.29
N SER A 20 -6.62 4.83 1.37
CA SER A 20 -7.63 4.62 2.41
C SER A 20 -8.57 5.83 2.57
N LYS A 21 -8.49 6.61 3.66
CA LYS A 21 -9.34 7.79 3.85
C LYS A 21 -8.96 8.84 2.80
N GLY A 22 -9.90 9.22 1.93
CA GLY A 22 -9.58 10.07 0.78
C GLY A 22 -9.13 9.30 -0.46
N ALA A 23 -9.33 7.98 -0.50
CA ALA A 23 -9.22 7.19 -1.71
C ALA A 23 -10.17 7.70 -2.80
N VAL A 24 -9.73 7.57 -4.04
CA VAL A 24 -10.56 7.85 -5.22
C VAL A 24 -11.63 6.78 -5.44
N PHE A 25 -12.65 7.13 -6.22
CA PHE A 25 -13.77 6.25 -6.57
C PHE A 25 -13.56 5.56 -7.91
N ASN A 26 -14.05 4.32 -8.03
CA ASN A 26 -14.22 3.61 -9.31
C ASN A 26 -15.46 4.15 -10.07
N ILE A 27 -15.75 3.62 -11.26
CA ILE A 27 -16.91 4.03 -12.07
C ILE A 27 -18.27 3.82 -11.38
N GLU A 28 -18.36 2.95 -10.37
CA GLU A 28 -19.59 2.70 -9.58
C GLU A 28 -19.68 3.58 -8.33
N GLY A 29 -18.75 4.52 -8.14
CA GLY A 29 -18.74 5.36 -6.94
C GLY A 29 -18.29 4.62 -5.68
N LYS A 30 -17.53 3.53 -5.81
CA LYS A 30 -16.97 2.74 -4.69
C LYS A 30 -15.46 2.92 -4.58
N ASN A 31 -14.94 2.83 -3.36
CA ASN A 31 -13.50 2.82 -3.10
C ASN A 31 -12.96 1.38 -3.11
N GLU A 32 -11.83 1.18 -3.78
CA GLU A 32 -11.14 -0.12 -3.85
C GLU A 32 -9.65 0.12 -3.64
N LEU A 33 -9.14 -0.37 -2.52
CA LEU A 33 -7.80 -0.07 -2.03
C LEU A 33 -6.79 -1.15 -2.42
N GLU A 34 -5.55 -0.71 -2.62
CA GLU A 34 -4.40 -1.58 -2.90
C GLU A 34 -3.24 -1.17 -1.99
N THR A 35 -2.47 -2.14 -1.53
CA THR A 35 -1.26 -1.91 -0.72
C THR A 35 -0.22 -2.98 -0.97
N SER A 36 1.05 -2.67 -0.72
CA SER A 36 2.12 -3.66 -0.75
C SER A 36 3.24 -3.32 0.22
N ILE A 37 3.90 -4.36 0.70
CA ILE A 37 5.12 -4.28 1.50
C ILE A 37 6.18 -5.15 0.85
N MET A 38 7.41 -4.63 0.78
CA MET A 38 8.58 -5.41 0.39
C MET A 38 9.76 -5.10 1.30
N LEU A 39 10.49 -6.13 1.67
CA LEU A 39 11.66 -6.09 2.52
C LEU A 39 12.88 -6.60 1.76
N SER A 40 14.06 -6.04 2.05
CA SER A 40 15.31 -6.57 1.51
C SER A 40 15.62 -7.98 2.05
N ARG A 41 15.18 -8.26 3.27
CA ARG A 41 15.26 -9.56 3.97
C ARG A 41 14.17 -9.65 5.05
N PRO A 42 13.75 -10.86 5.47
CA PRO A 42 12.83 -11.00 6.58
C PRO A 42 13.34 -10.36 7.89
N PRO A 43 12.42 -9.91 8.79
CA PRO A 43 12.79 -9.41 10.10
C PRO A 43 13.52 -10.46 10.91
N LEU A 44 14.63 -10.10 11.56
CA LEU A 44 15.37 -11.03 12.43
C LEU A 44 14.55 -11.51 13.64
N SER A 45 13.52 -10.75 14.03
CA SER A 45 12.61 -11.11 15.11
C SER A 45 11.64 -12.25 14.74
N HIS A 46 11.63 -12.68 13.48
CA HIS A 46 10.74 -13.72 12.94
C HIS A 46 11.57 -14.72 12.11
N PRO A 47 12.45 -15.51 12.76
CA PRO A 47 13.36 -16.44 12.08
C PRO A 47 12.64 -17.57 11.32
N GLU A 48 11.39 -17.85 11.65
CA GLU A 48 10.52 -18.82 10.98
C GLU A 48 10.09 -18.37 9.58
N ILE A 49 10.17 -17.07 9.28
CA ILE A 49 9.82 -16.55 7.96
C ILE A 49 10.92 -16.93 6.97
N SER A 50 10.52 -17.67 5.93
CA SER A 50 11.42 -18.08 4.86
C SER A 50 12.23 -16.90 4.29
N PRO A 51 13.56 -17.06 4.07
CA PRO A 51 14.40 -16.02 3.48
C PRO A 51 13.91 -15.60 2.08
N THR A 52 13.15 -16.45 1.37
CA THR A 52 12.59 -16.14 0.06
C THR A 52 11.33 -15.27 0.12
N ARG A 53 10.67 -15.14 1.27
CA ARG A 53 9.48 -14.28 1.46
C ARG A 53 9.92 -12.81 1.52
N ARG A 54 9.89 -12.13 0.39
CA ARG A 54 10.33 -10.72 0.30
C ARG A 54 9.22 -9.70 0.44
N GLY A 55 7.95 -10.06 0.31
CA GLY A 55 6.87 -9.10 0.41
C GLY A 55 5.50 -9.73 0.30
N ILE A 56 4.49 -8.87 0.41
CA ILE A 56 3.09 -9.19 0.19
C ILE A 56 2.38 -7.99 -0.44
N ALA A 57 1.41 -8.25 -1.30
CA ALA A 57 0.54 -7.25 -1.89
C ALA A 57 -0.93 -7.64 -1.73
N LEU A 58 -1.76 -6.65 -1.43
CA LEU A 58 -3.19 -6.78 -1.23
C LEU A 58 -3.92 -5.84 -2.19
N THR A 59 -5.06 -6.27 -2.71
CA THR A 59 -5.86 -5.47 -3.65
C THR A 59 -7.35 -5.72 -3.48
N LEU A 60 -8.16 -4.85 -4.06
CA LEU A 60 -9.63 -4.92 -4.00
C LEU A 60 -10.17 -4.94 -2.56
N LEU A 61 -9.45 -4.30 -1.63
CA LEU A 61 -9.93 -4.12 -0.27
C LEU A 61 -10.97 -2.99 -0.26
N THR A 62 -12.04 -3.16 0.49
CA THR A 62 -13.17 -2.24 0.54
C THR A 62 -13.59 -1.86 1.95
N ARG A 63 -13.03 -2.51 2.98
CA ARG A 63 -13.39 -2.31 4.39
C ARG A 63 -12.21 -2.18 5.33
N VAL A 64 -11.00 -2.51 4.92
CA VAL A 64 -9.81 -2.45 5.80
C VAL A 64 -9.42 -0.98 6.01
N LYS A 65 -9.48 -0.50 7.26
CA LYS A 65 -9.19 0.91 7.59
C LYS A 65 -7.77 1.31 7.19
N ASN A 66 -6.79 0.47 7.48
CA ASN A 66 -5.38 0.74 7.20
C ASN A 66 -4.76 -0.46 6.47
N PRO A 67 -4.85 -0.52 5.13
CA PRO A 67 -4.28 -1.60 4.34
C PRO A 67 -2.82 -1.92 4.68
N ALA A 68 -1.98 -0.91 4.96
CA ALA A 68 -0.58 -1.13 5.32
C ALA A 68 -0.39 -1.98 6.60
N ASN A 69 -1.27 -1.85 7.60
CA ASN A 69 -1.22 -2.67 8.80
C ASN A 69 -1.58 -4.13 8.47
N LEU A 70 -2.63 -4.35 7.69
CA LEU A 70 -3.02 -5.69 7.26
C LEU A 70 -1.92 -6.38 6.43
N ALA A 71 -1.28 -5.65 5.52
CA ALA A 71 -0.15 -6.19 4.77
C ALA A 71 1.00 -6.61 5.70
N ARG A 72 1.28 -5.83 6.76
CA ARG A 72 2.26 -6.20 7.78
C ARG A 72 1.83 -7.45 8.55
N ALA A 73 0.58 -7.51 9.02
CA ALA A 73 0.05 -8.64 9.78
C ALA A 73 0.12 -9.94 8.96
N LEU A 74 -0.30 -9.92 7.70
CA LEU A 74 -0.22 -11.07 6.80
C LEU A 74 1.23 -11.43 6.43
N TYR A 75 2.12 -10.45 6.30
CA TYR A 75 3.54 -10.74 6.08
C TYR A 75 4.14 -11.53 7.26
N LEU A 76 3.80 -11.14 8.49
CA LEU A 76 4.25 -11.77 9.73
C LEU A 76 3.52 -13.07 10.10
N SER A 77 2.44 -13.40 9.38
CA SER A 77 1.65 -14.64 9.59
C SER A 77 1.69 -15.55 8.35
N PRO A 78 2.82 -16.24 8.05
CA PRO A 78 2.93 -17.08 6.86
C PRO A 78 1.88 -18.19 6.76
N SER A 79 1.43 -18.74 7.89
CA SER A 79 0.39 -19.78 7.94
C SER A 79 -0.97 -19.28 7.43
N SER A 80 -1.31 -18.02 7.70
CA SER A 80 -2.57 -17.40 7.26
C SER A 80 -2.47 -16.86 5.83
N SER A 81 -1.26 -16.63 5.31
CA SER A 81 -1.02 -16.08 3.98
C SER A 81 0.21 -16.71 3.33
N PRO A 82 0.09 -17.92 2.76
CA PRO A 82 1.21 -18.55 2.07
C PRO A 82 1.58 -17.83 0.76
N HIS A 83 0.61 -17.15 0.13
CA HIS A 83 0.81 -16.47 -1.15
C HIS A 83 1.26 -15.01 -0.98
N PRO A 84 2.10 -14.48 -1.90
CA PRO A 84 2.59 -13.10 -1.83
C PRO A 84 1.61 -12.06 -2.39
N PHE A 85 0.49 -12.49 -2.98
CA PHE A 85 -0.51 -11.60 -3.56
C PHE A 85 -1.89 -12.13 -3.23
N LEU A 86 -2.73 -11.32 -2.59
CA LEU A 86 -4.08 -11.68 -2.18
C LEU A 86 -5.08 -10.56 -2.54
N SER A 87 -6.36 -10.89 -2.67
CA SER A 87 -7.37 -9.91 -3.08
C SER A 87 -8.74 -10.11 -2.44
N GLY A 88 -9.45 -9.00 -2.30
CA GLY A 88 -10.89 -8.98 -2.03
C GLY A 88 -11.32 -9.46 -0.65
N ALA A 89 -12.58 -9.86 -0.56
CA ALA A 89 -13.26 -10.19 0.70
C ALA A 89 -12.59 -11.31 1.51
N ASN A 90 -11.93 -12.26 0.85
CA ASN A 90 -11.20 -13.34 1.55
C ASN A 90 -10.09 -12.78 2.44
N VAL A 91 -9.41 -11.73 1.99
CA VAL A 91 -8.34 -11.07 2.77
C VAL A 91 -8.93 -10.33 3.96
N GLU A 92 -10.11 -9.73 3.79
CA GLU A 92 -10.80 -9.00 4.87
C GLU A 92 -11.33 -9.94 5.95
N ALA A 93 -11.77 -11.15 5.58
CA ALA A 93 -12.11 -12.19 6.55
C ALA A 93 -10.89 -12.62 7.38
N ILE A 94 -9.72 -12.76 6.75
CA ILE A 94 -8.47 -13.03 7.47
C ILE A 94 -8.10 -11.81 8.33
N ALA A 95 -8.29 -10.58 7.84
CA ALA A 95 -8.02 -9.35 8.58
C ALA A 95 -8.77 -9.32 9.91
N GLU A 96 -10.05 -9.68 9.91
CA GLU A 96 -10.87 -9.78 11.13
C GLU A 96 -10.28 -10.78 12.12
N SER A 97 -9.87 -11.98 11.66
CA SER A 97 -9.22 -12.98 12.52
C SER A 97 -7.85 -12.54 13.08
N LEU A 98 -7.17 -11.61 12.40
CA LEU A 98 -5.90 -11.03 12.82
C LEU A 98 -6.09 -9.80 13.72
N GLY A 99 -7.33 -9.40 14.01
CA GLY A 99 -7.66 -8.25 14.85
C GLY A 99 -7.48 -6.89 14.14
N GLU A 100 -7.41 -6.88 12.81
CA GLU A 100 -7.33 -5.63 12.04
C GLU A 100 -8.68 -4.92 11.99
N THR A 101 -8.65 -3.59 11.96
CA THR A 101 -9.88 -2.78 12.00
C THR A 101 -10.57 -2.75 10.64
N LEU A 102 -11.76 -3.33 10.57
CA LEU A 102 -12.70 -3.15 9.46
C LEU A 102 -13.64 -1.98 9.75
N VAL A 103 -13.88 -1.15 8.74
CA VAL A 103 -14.76 0.02 8.78
C VAL A 103 -15.88 -0.10 7.76
N ASP A 104 -16.92 0.71 7.92
CA ASP A 104 -17.92 0.92 6.89
C ASP A 104 -17.30 1.66 5.68
N PRO A 105 -17.70 1.35 4.43
CA PRO A 105 -17.16 2.03 3.25
C PRO A 105 -17.30 3.56 3.27
N SER A 106 -18.27 4.11 4.00
CA SER A 106 -18.41 5.56 4.21
C SER A 106 -17.18 6.21 4.86
N TYR A 107 -16.33 5.45 5.56
CA TYR A 107 -15.07 5.96 6.13
C TYR A 107 -14.12 6.51 5.06
N PHE A 108 -14.08 5.89 3.88
CA PHE A 108 -13.15 6.26 2.81
C PHE A 108 -13.61 7.50 2.03
N PHE A 109 -14.91 7.82 2.14
CA PHE A 109 -15.53 8.93 1.44
C PHE A 109 -14.93 10.27 1.87
N THR A 110 -14.68 11.13 0.87
CA THR A 110 -14.47 12.56 1.09
C THR A 110 -15.19 13.33 0.00
N GLU A 111 -15.73 14.49 0.36
CA GLU A 111 -16.45 15.34 -0.59
C GLU A 111 -15.56 15.73 -1.78
N HIS A 112 -14.30 16.08 -1.51
CA HIS A 112 -13.33 16.44 -2.53
C HIS A 112 -13.19 15.35 -3.61
N ARG A 113 -12.96 14.09 -3.20
CA ARG A 113 -12.83 12.96 -4.14
C ARG A 113 -14.13 12.64 -4.86
N TRP A 114 -15.27 12.88 -4.22
CA TRP A 114 -16.58 12.66 -4.84
C TRP A 114 -16.84 13.65 -5.97
N ARG A 115 -16.50 14.92 -5.75
CA ARG A 115 -16.57 15.95 -6.81
C ARG A 115 -15.63 15.62 -7.97
N GLU A 116 -14.41 15.15 -7.70
CA GLU A 116 -13.48 14.69 -8.74
C GLU A 116 -14.06 13.53 -9.56
N HIS A 117 -14.67 12.53 -8.91
CA HIS A 117 -15.33 11.40 -9.55
C HIS A 117 -16.44 11.86 -10.51
N ARG A 118 -17.36 12.71 -10.02
CA ARG A 118 -18.49 13.24 -10.79
C ARG A 118 -18.03 14.07 -11.98
N ARG A 119 -17.08 14.98 -11.77
CA ARG A 119 -16.47 15.78 -12.84
C ARG A 119 -15.82 14.89 -13.90
N GLY A 120 -15.11 13.85 -13.48
CA GLY A 120 -14.49 12.89 -14.39
C GLY A 120 -15.47 12.04 -15.19
N LEU A 121 -16.74 11.96 -14.78
CA LEU A 121 -17.83 11.31 -15.53
C LEU A 121 -18.66 12.31 -16.36
N GLY A 122 -18.36 13.60 -16.31
CA GLY A 122 -19.17 14.65 -16.95
C GLY A 122 -20.53 14.86 -16.27
N LEU A 123 -20.68 14.44 -15.01
CA LEU A 123 -21.91 14.62 -14.23
C LEU A 123 -21.89 15.99 -13.52
N PRO A 124 -23.08 16.59 -13.24
CA PRO A 124 -23.19 17.77 -12.37
C PRO A 124 -22.54 17.52 -11.01
N GLU A 125 -22.13 18.54 -10.24
CA GLU A 125 -21.54 18.32 -8.90
C GLU A 125 -22.59 17.97 -7.82
N GLU A 126 -23.89 18.12 -8.09
CA GLU A 126 -25.03 17.82 -7.19
C GLU A 126 -25.89 16.62 -7.67
N PRO A 127 -26.50 15.77 -6.80
CA PRO A 127 -26.67 15.92 -5.35
C PRO A 127 -25.63 15.16 -4.50
N PHE A 128 -25.50 15.58 -3.24
CA PHE A 128 -24.55 15.05 -2.26
C PHE A 128 -25.20 13.98 -1.36
N PRO A 129 -24.44 13.01 -0.83
CA PRO A 129 -24.76 12.41 0.45
C PRO A 129 -24.50 13.45 1.56
N GLU A 130 -25.47 13.69 2.45
CA GLU A 130 -25.34 14.71 3.51
C GLU A 130 -24.22 14.39 4.50
N ASN A 131 -23.44 15.42 4.86
CA ASN A 131 -22.34 15.48 5.86
C ASN A 131 -20.92 15.13 5.36
N GLY A 132 -20.16 16.17 4.97
CA GLY A 132 -18.70 16.11 4.78
C GLY A 132 -18.03 17.47 5.07
N PRO A 133 -16.79 17.51 5.59
CA PRO A 133 -16.06 18.76 5.81
C PRO A 133 -15.59 19.38 4.49
N THR A 134 -15.64 20.72 4.42
CA THR A 134 -15.30 21.56 3.27
C THR A 134 -13.79 21.77 3.06
N ALA A 135 -13.42 22.05 1.81
CA ALA A 135 -12.14 21.70 1.15
C ALA A 135 -10.87 22.50 1.53
N LEU A 136 -9.72 21.80 1.41
CA LEU A 136 -8.37 22.34 1.25
C LEU A 136 -7.95 22.11 -0.22
N ASP A 137 -7.64 23.20 -0.95
CA ASP A 137 -7.15 23.14 -2.33
C ASP A 137 -5.69 22.70 -2.37
N SER A 138 -5.48 21.42 -2.60
CA SER A 138 -4.24 20.89 -3.15
C SER A 138 -4.56 19.62 -3.89
N PHE A 139 -4.39 19.62 -5.22
CA PHE A 139 -4.56 18.43 -6.06
C PHE A 139 -3.65 17.31 -5.58
N PRO A 140 -4.15 16.27 -4.89
CA PRO A 140 -3.28 15.22 -4.44
C PRO A 140 -3.15 14.24 -5.59
N THR A 141 -2.09 14.43 -6.37
CA THR A 141 -1.57 13.41 -7.27
C THR A 141 -1.05 12.25 -6.42
N GLY A 142 -1.92 11.27 -6.21
CA GLY A 142 -1.46 9.90 -6.22
C GLY A 142 -1.23 9.18 -4.90
N THR A 143 -0.61 8.02 -5.12
CA THR A 143 -0.26 6.97 -4.18
C THR A 143 0.69 7.45 -3.11
N VAL A 144 0.51 6.90 -1.91
CA VAL A 144 1.43 7.15 -0.81
C VAL A 144 2.40 5.99 -0.67
N GLY A 145 3.58 6.27 -0.15
CA GLY A 145 4.55 5.24 0.17
C GLY A 145 5.66 5.75 1.06
N ALA A 146 6.33 4.82 1.72
CA ALA A 146 7.47 5.11 2.57
C ALA A 146 8.54 4.05 2.40
N VAL A 147 9.79 4.48 2.55
CA VAL A 147 10.97 3.61 2.56
C VAL A 147 11.72 3.86 3.85
N ALA A 148 12.16 2.80 4.52
CA ALA A 148 12.95 2.88 5.74
C ALA A 148 14.14 1.92 5.70
N LEU A 149 15.29 2.37 6.18
CA LEU A 149 16.47 1.56 6.46
C LEU A 149 16.64 1.48 7.98
N ASP A 150 16.69 0.27 8.54
CA ASP A 150 16.94 0.08 9.97
C ASP A 150 18.45 -0.02 10.29
N SER A 151 18.79 0.08 11.58
CA SER A 151 20.17 -0.02 12.08
C SER A 151 20.85 -1.35 11.80
N ARG A 152 20.10 -2.36 11.35
CA ARG A 152 20.61 -3.69 10.97
C ARG A 152 20.73 -3.84 9.46
N GLY A 153 20.56 -2.77 8.69
CA GLY A 153 20.65 -2.79 7.23
C GLY A 153 19.45 -3.44 6.54
N CYS A 154 18.30 -3.60 7.20
CA CYS A 154 17.07 -4.05 6.56
C CYS A 154 16.35 -2.85 5.93
N ILE A 155 16.04 -2.96 4.63
CA ILE A 155 15.28 -1.96 3.88
C ILE A 155 13.84 -2.45 3.79
N ALA A 156 12.88 -1.57 4.09
CA ALA A 156 11.47 -1.82 3.89
C ALA A 156 10.88 -0.73 3.01
N ALA A 157 10.06 -1.12 2.04
CA ALA A 157 9.26 -0.21 1.23
C ALA A 157 7.78 -0.61 1.35
N VAL A 158 6.92 0.38 1.58
CA VAL A 158 5.48 0.21 1.77
C VAL A 158 4.76 1.21 0.86
N THR A 159 3.70 0.77 0.20
CA THR A 159 2.90 1.58 -0.71
C THR A 159 1.41 1.37 -0.41
N SER A 160 0.59 2.42 -0.53
CA SER A 160 -0.87 2.33 -0.38
C SER A 160 -1.57 3.28 -1.34
N THR A 161 -2.71 2.88 -1.90
CA THR A 161 -3.41 3.64 -2.95
C THR A 161 -4.91 3.33 -3.00
N GLY A 162 -5.71 4.34 -3.35
CA GLY A 162 -7.12 4.15 -3.79
C GLY A 162 -7.27 3.83 -5.28
N GLY A 163 -6.17 3.89 -6.04
CA GLY A 163 -6.15 3.61 -7.47
C GLY A 163 -6.27 4.88 -8.32
N ARG A 164 -6.99 4.81 -9.44
CA ARG A 164 -7.22 5.95 -10.35
C ARG A 164 -8.70 6.33 -10.30
N THR A 165 -9.00 7.63 -10.26
CA THR A 165 -10.36 8.15 -10.36
C THR A 165 -11.05 7.58 -11.60
N ASN A 166 -12.26 7.05 -11.42
CA ASN A 166 -13.09 6.42 -12.44
C ASN A 166 -12.43 5.20 -13.09
N LYS A 167 -11.61 4.46 -12.34
CA LYS A 167 -11.16 3.12 -12.73
C LYS A 167 -12.34 2.17 -12.91
N LEU A 168 -12.21 1.18 -13.79
CA LEU A 168 -13.21 0.10 -13.88
C LEU A 168 -13.28 -0.67 -12.54
N VAL A 169 -14.44 -1.22 -12.22
CA VAL A 169 -14.61 -2.07 -11.04
C VAL A 169 -13.67 -3.26 -11.14
N GLY A 170 -12.98 -3.58 -10.05
CA GLY A 170 -11.98 -4.64 -10.04
C GLY A 170 -10.70 -4.30 -10.81
N GLN A 171 -10.58 -3.10 -11.39
CA GLN A 171 -9.35 -2.69 -12.07
C GLN A 171 -8.24 -2.50 -11.05
N MET A 172 -7.32 -3.47 -11.08
CA MET A 172 -6.03 -3.34 -10.46
C MET A 172 -5.16 -2.46 -11.36
N ARG A 173 -4.51 -1.46 -10.78
CA ARG A 173 -3.69 -0.53 -11.57
C ARG A 173 -2.53 -1.28 -12.25
N ASN A 174 -2.52 -1.37 -13.59
CA ASN A 174 -1.42 -1.90 -14.42
C ASN A 174 -0.61 -3.09 -13.84
N GLY A 175 -1.26 -4.22 -13.53
CA GLY A 175 -0.60 -5.50 -13.24
C GLY A 175 0.52 -5.45 -12.18
N PRO A 176 1.52 -6.36 -12.22
CA PRO A 176 2.59 -6.43 -11.22
C PRO A 176 3.54 -5.21 -11.22
N LYS A 177 3.31 -4.14 -12.00
CA LYS A 177 4.24 -3.01 -12.12
C LYS A 177 4.40 -2.22 -10.80
N TRP A 178 3.42 -2.23 -9.90
CA TRP A 178 3.57 -1.66 -8.54
C TRP A 178 4.50 -2.48 -7.66
N VAL A 179 4.47 -3.80 -7.82
CA VAL A 179 5.48 -4.69 -7.24
C VAL A 179 6.84 -4.43 -7.89
N VAL A 180 6.89 -4.18 -9.21
CA VAL A 180 8.14 -3.87 -9.94
C VAL A 180 8.77 -2.55 -9.50
N VAL A 181 8.01 -1.48 -9.26
CA VAL A 181 8.56 -0.22 -8.70
C VAL A 181 9.15 -0.47 -7.31
N LEU A 182 8.53 -1.33 -6.51
CA LEU A 182 9.03 -1.73 -5.19
C LEU A 182 10.29 -2.61 -5.29
N VAL A 183 10.34 -3.54 -6.25
CA VAL A 183 11.52 -4.38 -6.55
C VAL A 183 12.68 -3.53 -7.05
N LEU A 184 12.42 -2.57 -7.94
CA LEU A 184 13.41 -1.60 -8.42
C LEU A 184 13.90 -0.70 -7.28
N LEU A 185 13.02 -0.21 -6.41
CA LEU A 185 13.45 0.60 -5.26
C LEU A 185 14.33 -0.21 -4.28
N VAL A 186 13.93 -1.44 -3.91
CA VAL A 186 14.70 -2.25 -2.96
C VAL A 186 16.04 -2.68 -3.57
N SER A 187 16.09 -2.98 -4.87
CA SER A 187 17.33 -3.30 -5.57
C SER A 187 18.24 -2.08 -5.76
N GLN A 188 17.69 -0.92 -6.13
CA GLN A 188 18.43 0.34 -6.30
C GLN A 188 18.94 0.90 -4.96
N VAL A 189 18.14 0.83 -3.88
CA VAL A 189 18.58 1.24 -2.54
C VAL A 189 19.70 0.30 -2.04
N ARG A 190 19.67 -1.00 -2.38
CA ARG A 190 20.79 -1.91 -2.08
C ARG A 190 22.09 -1.51 -2.79
N VAL A 191 22.00 -0.97 -4.00
CA VAL A 191 23.15 -0.42 -4.76
C VAL A 191 23.62 0.90 -4.15
N MET A 192 22.70 1.80 -3.81
CA MET A 192 23.02 3.12 -3.26
C MET A 192 23.61 3.06 -1.84
N VAL A 193 23.09 2.17 -0.98
CA VAL A 193 23.65 1.92 0.37
C VAL A 193 25.02 1.24 0.28
N ARG A 194 25.26 0.35 -0.70
CA ARG A 194 26.60 -0.20 -0.98
C ARG A 194 27.58 0.89 -1.43
N GLY A 195 27.11 1.87 -2.19
CA GLY A 195 27.92 3.03 -2.62
C GLY A 195 28.28 3.98 -1.47
N LEU A 196 27.36 4.18 -0.51
CA LEU A 196 27.53 5.09 0.63
C LEU A 196 28.35 4.51 1.80
N ILE A 197 28.41 3.19 1.96
CA ILE A 197 29.16 2.53 3.07
C ILE A 197 30.65 2.27 2.73
N GLY A 198 31.12 2.71 1.56
CA GLY A 198 32.55 2.80 1.26
C GLY A 198 33.15 1.57 0.58
N GLY A 199 33.59 1.76 -0.67
CA GLY A 199 35.01 1.84 -1.00
C GLY A 199 35.99 0.76 -0.53
N GLY A 200 35.55 -0.45 -0.18
CA GLY A 200 36.43 -1.59 0.08
C GLY A 200 36.18 -2.70 -0.93
N ARG A 201 37.18 -3.02 -1.77
CA ARG A 201 37.13 -4.12 -2.75
C ARG A 201 36.72 -5.43 -2.07
N CYS A 202 35.58 -5.99 -2.45
CA CYS A 202 35.30 -7.42 -2.30
C CYS A 202 35.45 -8.07 -3.69
N PRO A 203 36.18 -9.19 -3.84
CA PRO A 203 36.46 -9.81 -5.15
C PRO A 203 35.19 -10.28 -5.86
N GLU A 204 35.25 -10.27 -7.19
CA GLU A 204 34.14 -10.43 -8.14
C GLU A 204 33.52 -11.84 -8.25
N ASP A 205 33.77 -12.76 -7.33
CA ASP A 205 33.41 -14.19 -7.50
C ASP A 205 32.15 -14.65 -6.73
N CYS A 206 31.03 -13.92 -6.84
CA CYS A 206 29.75 -14.39 -6.27
C CYS A 206 28.52 -14.11 -7.15
N LEU A 207 28.70 -14.06 -8.47
CA LEU A 207 27.61 -14.05 -9.44
C LEU A 207 27.81 -15.19 -10.43
N LEU A 208 27.17 -16.33 -10.13
CA LEU A 208 26.73 -17.45 -10.99
C LEU A 208 27.00 -18.80 -10.31
N ARG A 209 26.06 -19.23 -9.45
CA ARG A 209 25.50 -20.59 -9.35
C ARG A 209 24.34 -20.59 -8.37
#